data_AF-A0A5C7XJ98-F1
#
_entry.id   AF-A0A5C7XJ98-F1
#
_cell.length_a   1.000
_cell.length_b   1.000
_cell.length_c   1.000
_cell.angle_alpha   90.00
_cell.angle_beta   90.00
_cell.angle_gamma   90.00
#
_symmetry.space_group_name_H-M   'P 1'
#
loop_
_entity.id
_entity.type
_entity.pdbx_description
1 polymer ?
#
loop_
_entity_poly.entity_id
_entity_poly.type
_entity_poly.pdbx_seq_one_letter_code
_entity_poly.pdbx_strand_id
1 'polypeptide(L)'
;MDMTWLIPAEQWGEHALVAFSAAFVTALVVVMHYEGLHWLARHYSGRAPRRDRNAMLRIIFALLGLHIAEIWCYGLAFWGLLKLPGTGFVHGEHGLDNLFDAIYLSATTYSTLGFGDLAPVGAIRLLAGMESLTGFLLVTWSASFTYLEMSRYWNRVE
;
A
#
# COMPACT_ATOMS: atom_id res chain seq x y z
N MET A 1 22.12 -22.66 -19.15
CA MET A 1 22.13 -22.10 -17.78
C MET A 1 20.79 -22.41 -17.19
N ASP A 2 20.74 -23.31 -16.21
CA ASP A 2 19.48 -23.70 -15.58
C ASP A 2 18.96 -22.52 -14.75
N MET A 3 17.76 -22.03 -15.07
CA MET A 3 17.13 -20.88 -14.41
C MET A 3 16.42 -21.26 -13.11
N THR A 4 16.62 -22.48 -12.61
CA THR A 4 15.96 -23.05 -11.42
C THR A 4 16.35 -22.34 -10.12
N TRP A 5 17.50 -21.65 -10.10
CA TRP A 5 17.90 -20.79 -8.97
C TRP A 5 17.06 -19.50 -8.87
N LEU A 6 16.41 -19.10 -9.96
CA LEU A 6 15.61 -17.87 -10.04
C LEU A 6 14.11 -18.18 -9.89
N ILE A 7 13.58 -19.10 -10.70
CA ILE A 7 12.19 -19.56 -10.64
C ILE A 7 12.17 -21.09 -10.80
N PRO A 8 11.42 -21.84 -9.97
CA PRO A 8 11.24 -23.28 -10.15
C PRO A 8 10.72 -23.60 -11.56
N ALA A 9 11.32 -24.58 -12.24
CA ALA A 9 11.14 -24.83 -13.69
C ALA A 9 9.68 -25.04 -14.15
N GLU A 10 8.76 -25.36 -13.25
CA GLU A 10 7.34 -25.60 -13.54
C GLU A 10 6.39 -24.49 -13.05
N GLN A 11 6.89 -23.40 -12.45
CA GLN A 11 6.04 -22.37 -11.81
C GLN A 11 6.09 -20.99 -12.48
N TRP A 12 6.62 -20.91 -13.71
CA TRP A 12 6.80 -19.62 -14.40
C TRP A 12 5.48 -18.87 -14.62
N GLY A 13 4.37 -19.57 -14.83
CA GLY A 13 3.06 -18.97 -15.05
C GLY A 13 2.55 -18.25 -13.80
N GLU A 14 2.66 -18.88 -12.64
CA GLU A 14 2.21 -18.37 -11.36
C GLU A 14 3.09 -17.21 -10.89
N HIS A 15 4.41 -17.32 -11.07
CA HIS A 15 5.34 -16.22 -10.80
C HIS A 15 5.07 -15.01 -11.70
N ALA A 16 4.83 -15.22 -13.00
CA ALA A 16 4.47 -14.15 -13.92
C ALA A 16 3.12 -13.51 -13.58
N LEU A 17 2.13 -14.32 -13.18
CA LEU A 17 0.83 -13.83 -12.73
C LEU A 17 0.97 -12.95 -11.50
N VAL A 18 1.68 -13.40 -10.47
CA VAL A 18 1.92 -12.60 -9.26
C VAL A 18 2.67 -11.32 -9.60
N ALA A 19 3.69 -11.38 -10.47
CA ALA A 19 4.43 -10.20 -10.90
C ALA A 19 3.54 -9.18 -11.64
N PHE A 20 2.69 -9.65 -12.54
CA PHE A 20 1.74 -8.82 -13.26
C PHE A 20 0.71 -8.19 -12.31
N SER A 21 0.14 -8.98 -11.40
CA SER A 21 -0.78 -8.48 -10.38
C SER A 21 -0.11 -7.45 -9.46
N ALA A 22 1.13 -7.70 -9.04
CA ALA A 22 1.89 -6.74 -8.23
C ALA A 22 2.08 -5.43 -8.99
N ALA A 23 2.59 -5.48 -10.23
CA ALA A 23 2.78 -4.28 -11.05
C ALA A 23 1.46 -3.51 -11.29
N PHE A 24 0.37 -4.22 -11.57
CA PHE A 24 -0.94 -3.63 -11.79
C PHE A 24 -1.47 -2.93 -10.53
N VAL A 25 -1.43 -3.61 -9.38
CA VAL A 25 -1.92 -3.05 -8.10
C VAL A 25 -1.03 -1.90 -7.65
N THR A 26 0.29 -2.01 -7.80
CA THR A 26 1.21 -0.89 -7.54
C THR A 26 0.86 0.32 -8.39
N ALA A 27 0.67 0.15 -9.71
CA ALA A 27 0.30 1.26 -10.60
C ALA A 27 -1.05 1.88 -10.21
N LEU A 28 -2.05 1.05 -9.91
CA LEU A 28 -3.37 1.50 -9.45
C LEU A 28 -3.27 2.33 -8.18
N VAL A 29 -2.55 1.83 -7.17
CA VAL A 29 -2.38 2.49 -5.88
C VAL A 29 -1.59 3.79 -6.01
N VAL A 30 -0.53 3.83 -6.82
CA VAL A 30 0.23 5.06 -7.08
C VAL A 30 -0.65 6.12 -7.76
N VAL A 31 -1.46 5.75 -8.75
CA VAL A 31 -2.42 6.67 -9.40
C VAL A 31 -3.47 7.15 -8.41
N MET A 32 -4.04 6.24 -7.61
CA MET A 32 -5.03 6.57 -6.59
C MET A 32 -4.45 7.55 -5.55
N HIS A 33 -3.20 7.32 -5.12
CA HIS A 33 -2.51 8.20 -4.19
C HIS A 33 -2.30 9.59 -4.77
N TYR A 34 -1.80 9.64 -6.01
CA TYR A 34 -1.57 10.89 -6.73
C TYR A 34 -2.87 11.68 -6.89
N GLU A 35 -3.96 11.05 -7.34
CA GLU A 35 -5.26 11.70 -7.48
C GLU A 35 -5.83 12.17 -6.13
N GLY A 36 -5.64 11.37 -5.07
CA GLY A 36 -6.01 11.73 -3.70
C GLY A 36 -5.26 12.97 -3.21
N LEU A 37 -3.94 13.00 -3.38
CA LEU A 37 -3.11 14.17 -3.06
C LEU A 37 -3.47 15.38 -3.93
N HIS A 38 -3.68 15.19 -5.23
CA HIS A 38 -4.07 16.26 -6.13
C HIS A 38 -5.45 16.83 -5.78
N TRP A 39 -6.40 15.98 -5.40
CA TRP A 39 -7.70 16.39 -4.87
C TRP A 39 -7.55 17.18 -3.56
N LEU A 40 -6.75 16.69 -2.62
CA LEU A 40 -6.47 17.38 -1.35
C LEU A 40 -5.80 18.73 -1.58
N ALA A 41 -4.81 18.79 -2.46
CA ALA A 41 -4.14 20.02 -2.84
C ALA A 41 -5.13 21.02 -3.44
N ARG A 42 -5.98 20.62 -4.37
CA ARG A 42 -6.99 21.53 -4.96
C ARG A 42 -8.03 22.04 -3.96
N HIS A 43 -8.42 21.21 -2.99
CA HIS A 43 -9.45 21.58 -2.02
C HIS A 43 -8.88 22.39 -0.85
N TYR A 44 -7.68 22.09 -0.39
CA TYR A 44 -7.14 22.68 0.83
C TYR A 44 -5.97 23.65 0.57
N SER A 45 -5.19 23.43 -0.49
CA SER A 45 -4.06 24.28 -0.88
C SER A 45 -4.56 25.47 -1.72
N GLY A 46 -4.65 26.65 -1.11
CA GLY A 46 -5.08 27.90 -1.76
C GLY A 46 -6.23 28.63 -1.07
N ARG A 47 -6.88 28.02 -0.07
CA ARG A 47 -7.84 28.73 0.79
C ARG A 47 -7.09 29.66 1.74
N ALA A 48 -7.65 30.86 1.96
CA ALA A 48 -6.97 31.94 2.66
C ALA A 48 -6.46 31.50 4.06
N PRO A 49 -5.29 32.01 4.53
CA PRO A 49 -4.56 31.47 5.69
C PRO A 49 -5.23 31.65 7.06
N ARG A 50 -6.43 32.22 7.12
CA ARG A 50 -7.05 32.64 8.38
C ARG A 50 -7.79 31.47 9.02
N ARG A 51 -7.03 30.69 9.80
CA ARG A 51 -7.51 29.89 10.95
C ARG A 51 -8.46 28.74 10.63
N ASP A 52 -7.93 27.63 10.14
CA ASP A 52 -8.66 26.39 10.34
C ASP A 52 -7.73 25.24 10.72
N ARG A 53 -7.48 25.10 12.03
CA ARG A 53 -6.93 23.87 12.61
C ARG A 53 -7.68 22.63 12.08
N ASN A 54 -8.97 22.79 11.76
CA ASN A 54 -9.78 21.72 11.19
C ASN A 54 -9.41 21.40 9.73
N ALA A 55 -8.78 22.30 8.98
CA ALA A 55 -8.26 21.98 7.64
C ALA A 55 -7.11 20.97 7.72
N MET A 56 -6.15 21.18 8.63
CA MET A 56 -5.05 20.22 8.82
C MET A 56 -5.57 18.86 9.30
N LEU A 57 -6.50 18.85 10.27
CA LEU A 57 -7.13 17.61 10.72
C LEU A 57 -7.86 16.88 9.57
N ARG A 58 -8.59 17.62 8.72
CA ARG A 58 -9.25 17.04 7.54
C ARG A 58 -8.27 16.44 6.55
N ILE A 59 -7.13 17.08 6.31
CA ILE A 59 -6.06 16.54 5.45
C ILE A 59 -5.54 15.23 6.04
N ILE A 60 -5.19 15.20 7.33
CA ILE A 60 -4.67 13.98 7.99
C ILE A 60 -5.68 12.83 7.92
N PHE A 61 -6.95 13.06 8.28
CA PHE A 61 -7.97 12.01 8.21
C PHE A 61 -8.23 11.53 6.78
N ALA A 62 -8.18 12.43 5.79
CA ALA A 62 -8.32 12.04 4.39
C ALA A 62 -7.12 11.21 3.89
N LEU A 63 -5.90 11.56 4.29
CA LEU A 63 -4.70 10.76 3.97
C LEU A 63 -4.76 9.38 4.64
N LEU A 64 -5.22 9.29 5.89
CA LEU A 64 -5.45 8.00 6.56
C LEU A 64 -6.49 7.17 5.80
N GLY A 65 -7.60 7.78 5.37
CA GLY A 65 -8.61 7.09 4.55
C GLY A 65 -8.06 6.64 3.20
N LEU A 66 -7.22 7.44 2.56
CA LEU A 66 -6.54 7.11 1.31
C LEU A 66 -5.61 5.91 1.49
N HIS A 67 -4.75 5.91 2.51
CA HIS A 67 -3.88 4.77 2.81
C HIS A 67 -4.66 3.50 3.17
N ILE A 68 -5.79 3.62 3.87
CA ILE A 68 -6.69 2.48 4.09
C ILE A 68 -7.19 1.94 2.74
N ALA A 69 -7.65 2.78 1.82
CA ALA A 69 -8.08 2.32 0.50
C ALA A 69 -6.95 1.59 -0.26
N GLU A 70 -5.71 2.07 -0.16
CA GLU A 70 -4.53 1.46 -0.79
C GLU A 70 -4.20 0.08 -0.21
N ILE A 71 -4.28 -0.05 1.11
CA ILE A 71 -4.19 -1.32 1.84
C ILE A 71 -5.28 -2.28 1.36
N TRP A 72 -6.52 -1.80 1.19
CA TRP A 72 -7.59 -2.66 0.68
C TRP A 72 -7.31 -3.16 -0.76
N CYS A 73 -6.72 -2.34 -1.63
CA CYS A 73 -6.34 -2.78 -2.97
C CYS A 73 -5.34 -3.95 -2.94
N TYR A 74 -4.30 -3.86 -2.10
CA TYR A 74 -3.33 -4.95 -1.93
C TYR A 74 -3.93 -6.16 -1.19
N GLY A 75 -4.72 -5.94 -0.14
CA GLY A 75 -5.42 -7.00 0.59
C GLY A 75 -6.34 -7.84 -0.31
N LEU A 76 -7.08 -7.18 -1.21
CA LEU A 76 -7.88 -7.88 -2.22
C LEU A 76 -7.03 -8.66 -3.22
N ALA A 77 -5.86 -8.14 -3.59
CA ALA A 77 -4.91 -8.83 -4.46
C ALA A 77 -4.32 -10.08 -3.80
N PHE A 78 -3.92 -10.00 -2.52
CA PHE A 78 -3.53 -11.19 -1.76
C PHE A 78 -4.65 -12.21 -1.69
N TRP A 79 -5.84 -11.76 -1.28
CA TRP A 79 -6.98 -12.65 -1.12
C TRP A 79 -7.32 -13.37 -2.42
N GLY A 80 -7.33 -12.67 -3.55
CA GLY A 80 -7.59 -13.26 -4.87
C GLY A 80 -6.49 -14.22 -5.33
N LEU A 81 -5.22 -13.82 -5.23
CA LEU A 81 -4.10 -14.64 -5.69
C LEU A 81 -3.95 -15.92 -4.86
N LEU A 82 -4.17 -15.86 -3.54
CA LEU A 82 -4.05 -17.02 -2.64
C LEU A 82 -5.15 -18.08 -2.87
N LYS A 83 -6.21 -17.77 -3.62
CA LYS A 83 -7.21 -18.78 -4.04
C LYS A 83 -6.74 -19.58 -5.26
N LEU A 84 -5.70 -19.12 -5.97
CA LEU A 84 -5.18 -19.81 -7.14
C LEU A 84 -4.07 -20.78 -6.73
N PRO A 85 -4.10 -22.05 -7.19
CA PRO A 85 -3.04 -23.00 -6.88
C PRO A 85 -1.71 -22.54 -7.47
N GLY A 86 -0.62 -22.73 -6.72
CA GLY A 86 0.75 -22.46 -7.19
C GLY A 86 1.24 -21.01 -7.03
N THR A 87 0.38 -20.04 -6.72
CA THR A 87 0.80 -18.64 -6.45
C THR A 87 1.47 -18.47 -5.08
N GLY A 88 1.26 -19.42 -4.17
CA GLY A 88 1.82 -19.42 -2.82
C GLY A 88 0.76 -19.69 -1.77
N PHE A 89 1.16 -19.59 -0.51
CA PHE A 89 0.27 -19.70 0.63
C PHE A 89 0.77 -18.77 1.75
N VAL A 90 -0.03 -18.61 2.81
CA VAL A 90 0.37 -17.87 4.00
C VAL A 90 0.56 -18.86 5.13
N HIS A 91 1.72 -18.78 5.80
CA HIS A 91 2.02 -19.53 7.00
C HIS A 91 1.72 -18.65 8.23
N GLY A 92 1.00 -19.18 9.21
CA GLY A 92 0.60 -18.42 10.40
C GLY A 92 -0.30 -19.22 11.33
N GLU A 93 -0.47 -18.74 12.56
CA GLU A 93 -1.22 -19.45 13.62
C GLU A 93 -2.69 -19.71 13.26
N HIS A 94 -3.31 -18.78 12.51
CA HIS A 94 -4.74 -18.82 12.18
C HIS A 94 -5.02 -19.12 10.69
N GLY A 95 -3.99 -19.45 9.90
CA GLY A 95 -4.17 -19.54 8.44
C GLY A 95 -4.67 -18.22 7.83
N LEU A 96 -5.07 -18.23 6.56
CA LEU A 96 -5.74 -17.10 5.93
C LEU A 96 -7.15 -17.56 5.55
N ASP A 97 -8.03 -17.53 6.55
CA ASP A 97 -9.36 -18.13 6.44
C ASP A 97 -10.40 -17.13 5.93
N ASN A 98 -10.17 -15.83 6.14
CA ASN A 98 -11.09 -14.77 5.77
C ASN A 98 -10.41 -13.60 5.03
N LEU A 99 -11.22 -12.71 4.44
CA LEU A 99 -10.75 -11.53 3.71
C LEU A 99 -10.02 -10.51 4.62
N PHE A 100 -10.45 -10.40 5.88
CA PHE A 100 -9.84 -9.47 6.83
C PHE A 100 -8.41 -9.89 7.21
N ASP A 101 -8.10 -11.18 7.22
CA ASP A 101 -6.73 -11.67 7.44
C ASP A 101 -5.80 -11.23 6.29
N ALA A 102 -6.28 -11.23 5.03
CA ALA A 102 -5.53 -10.69 3.89
C ALA A 102 -5.36 -9.17 3.97
N ILE A 103 -6.39 -8.43 4.40
CA ILE A 103 -6.30 -6.98 4.61
C ILE A 103 -5.33 -6.68 5.77
N TYR A 104 -5.31 -7.51 6.81
CA TYR A 104 -4.38 -7.39 7.92
C TYR A 104 -2.93 -7.68 7.48
N LEU A 105 -2.70 -8.74 6.70
CA LEU A 105 -1.40 -9.01 6.07
C LEU A 105 -0.93 -7.82 5.22
N SER A 106 -1.84 -7.26 4.41
CA SER A 106 -1.57 -6.06 3.61
C SER A 106 -1.24 -4.86 4.50
N ALA A 107 -2.03 -4.58 5.54
CA ALA A 107 -1.81 -3.45 6.44
C ALA A 107 -0.44 -3.53 7.13
N THR A 108 -0.06 -4.71 7.62
CA THR A 108 1.24 -4.94 8.29
C THR A 108 2.41 -4.86 7.31
N THR A 109 2.21 -5.27 6.05
CA THR A 109 3.23 -5.20 5.00
C THR A 109 3.40 -3.77 4.47
N TYR A 110 2.30 -3.11 4.11
CA TYR A 110 2.23 -1.73 3.61
C TYR A 110 2.85 -0.72 4.58
N SER A 111 2.57 -0.88 5.88
CA SER A 111 3.13 -0.03 6.93
C SER A 111 4.55 -0.41 7.35
N THR A 112 5.14 -1.45 6.74
CA THR A 112 6.46 -2.00 7.08
C THR A 112 6.57 -2.55 8.51
N LEU A 113 5.44 -2.84 9.15
CA LEU A 113 5.37 -3.33 10.53
C LEU A 113 5.81 -4.80 10.63
N GLY A 114 5.27 -5.66 9.76
CA GLY A 114 5.72 -7.04 9.59
C GLY A 114 5.77 -7.89 10.87
N PHE A 115 4.67 -8.00 11.63
CA PHE A 115 4.61 -8.82 12.86
C PHE A 115 5.05 -10.27 12.67
N GLY A 116 4.90 -10.83 11.46
CA GLY A 116 5.36 -12.18 11.12
C GLY A 116 4.43 -13.30 11.58
N ASP A 117 3.28 -12.95 12.13
CA ASP A 117 2.17 -13.85 12.47
C ASP A 117 1.45 -14.39 11.24
N LEU A 118 1.42 -13.61 10.14
CA LEU A 118 1.08 -14.05 8.80
C LEU A 118 2.27 -13.83 7.86
N ALA A 119 2.88 -14.93 7.41
CA ALA A 119 4.07 -14.91 6.57
C ALA A 119 3.79 -15.50 5.17
N PRO A 120 3.90 -14.71 4.09
CA PRO A 120 3.72 -15.21 2.72
C PRO A 120 4.84 -16.17 2.30
N VAL A 121 4.48 -17.28 1.66
CA VAL A 121 5.39 -18.33 1.17
C VAL A 121 5.12 -18.59 -0.31
N GLY A 122 6.18 -18.76 -1.11
CA GLY A 122 6.09 -18.97 -2.56
C GLY A 122 6.14 -17.67 -3.37
N ALA A 123 5.53 -17.67 -4.56
CA ALA A 123 5.58 -16.54 -5.50
C ALA A 123 4.98 -15.25 -4.94
N ILE A 124 3.94 -15.36 -4.11
CA ILE A 124 3.21 -14.25 -3.47
C ILE A 124 4.12 -13.32 -2.64
N ARG A 125 5.32 -13.75 -2.25
CA ARG A 125 6.34 -12.92 -1.60
C ARG A 125 6.74 -11.70 -2.43
N LEU A 126 6.67 -11.79 -3.76
CA LEU A 126 6.95 -10.65 -4.64
C LEU A 126 5.93 -9.53 -4.45
N LEU A 127 4.65 -9.88 -4.28
CA LEU A 127 3.59 -8.91 -4.01
C LEU A 127 3.83 -8.20 -2.67
N ALA A 128 4.15 -8.97 -1.62
CA ALA A 128 4.46 -8.41 -0.30
C ALA A 128 5.70 -7.50 -0.33
N GLY A 129 6.76 -7.90 -1.03
CA GLY A 129 7.95 -7.07 -1.21
C GLY A 129 7.64 -5.74 -1.92
N MET A 130 6.86 -5.79 -3.01
CA MET A 130 6.47 -4.57 -3.72
C MET A 130 5.52 -3.68 -2.93
N GLU A 131 4.58 -4.27 -2.20
CA GLU A 131 3.68 -3.53 -1.33
C GLU A 131 4.47 -2.79 -0.24
N SER A 132 5.41 -3.46 0.43
CA SER A 132 6.21 -2.85 1.49
C SER A 132 6.99 -1.63 0.98
N LEU A 133 7.62 -1.75 -0.19
CA LEU A 133 8.32 -0.64 -0.83
C LEU A 133 7.37 0.49 -1.23
N THR A 134 6.21 0.13 -1.81
CA THR A 134 5.20 1.10 -2.26
C THR A 134 4.62 1.87 -1.08
N GLY A 135 4.19 1.17 -0.04
CA GLY A 135 3.59 1.78 1.15
C GLY A 135 4.55 2.71 1.86
N PHE A 136 5.82 2.32 2.01
CA PHE A 136 6.86 3.20 2.54
C PHE A 136 6.99 4.49 1.72
N LEU A 137 7.04 4.39 0.39
CA LEU A 137 7.13 5.55 -0.50
C LEU A 137 5.91 6.46 -0.37
N LEU A 138 4.70 5.90 -0.38
CA LEU A 138 3.47 6.70 -0.33
C LEU A 138 3.25 7.36 1.03
N VAL A 139 3.56 6.67 2.13
CA VAL A 139 3.52 7.28 3.48
C VAL A 139 4.51 8.44 3.60
N THR A 140 5.73 8.28 3.07
CA THR A 140 6.73 9.36 3.10
C THR A 140 6.36 10.53 2.17
N TRP A 141 5.69 10.27 1.05
CA TRP A 141 5.12 11.32 0.20
C TRP A 141 4.00 12.08 0.91
N SER A 142 3.06 11.40 1.56
CA SER A 142 2.02 12.00 2.41
C SER A 142 2.59 12.90 3.51
N ALA A 143 3.66 12.43 4.19
CA ALA A 143 4.34 13.20 5.22
C ALA A 143 4.96 14.49 4.64
N SER A 144 5.63 14.39 3.48
CA SER A 144 6.22 15.54 2.78
C SER A 144 5.17 16.56 2.35
N PHE A 145 4.05 16.10 1.79
CA PHE A 145 2.91 16.94 1.44
C PHE A 145 2.35 17.67 2.66
N THR A 146 2.14 16.94 3.75
CA THR A 146 1.63 17.49 5.02
C THR A 146 2.58 18.54 5.59
N TYR A 147 3.89 18.29 5.55
CA TYR A 147 4.91 19.25 5.99
C TYR A 147 4.87 20.54 5.16
N LEU A 148 4.76 20.43 3.83
CA LEU A 148 4.63 21.60 2.95
C LEU A 148 3.37 22.41 3.26
N GLU A 149 2.25 21.75 3.54
CA GLU A 149 1.03 22.43 3.95
C GLU A 149 1.20 23.10 5.33
N MET A 150 1.76 22.41 6.33
CA MET A 150 2.03 22.97 7.66
C MET A 150 2.96 24.19 7.60
N SER A 151 4.06 24.13 6.84
CA SER A 151 5.02 25.23 6.72
C SER A 151 4.40 26.47 6.09
N ARG A 152 3.48 26.31 5.13
CA ARG A 152 2.70 27.43 4.55
C ARG A 152 1.77 28.10 5.57
N TYR A 153 1.23 27.33 6.52
CA TYR A 153 0.42 27.89 7.61
C TYR A 153 1.28 28.62 8.64
N TRP A 154 2.43 28.07 9.04
CA TRP A 154 3.23 28.61 10.14
C TRP A 154 4.05 29.85 9.74
N ASN A 155 4.65 29.87 8.55
CA ASN A 155 5.47 31.00 8.06
C ASN A 155 4.69 32.30 7.79
N ARG A 156 3.38 32.33 8.03
CA ARG A 156 2.54 33.54 7.92
C ARG A 156 2.01 34.03 9.27
N VAL A 157 2.32 33.32 10.35
CA VAL A 157 1.96 33.69 11.73
C VAL A 157 3.10 34.48 12.40
N GLU A 158 4.33 34.32 11.92
CA GLU A 158 5.47 35.24 12.14
C GLU A 158 5.41 36.43 11.18
#